data_AF-A0A7H4P5G1-F1
#
_entry.id   AF-A0A7H4P5G1-F1
#
_cell.length_a   1.000
_cell.length_b   1.000
_cell.length_c   1.000
_cell.angle_alpha   90.00
_cell.angle_beta   90.00
_cell.angle_gamma   90.00
#
_symmetry.space_group_name_H-M   'P 1'
#
loop_
_entity.id
_entity.type
_entity.pdbx_description
1 polymer ?
#
loop_
_entity_poly.entity_id
_entity_poly.type
_entity_poly.pdbx_seq_one_letter_code
_entity_poly.pdbx_strand_id
1 'polypeptide(L)'
;MSLPPLKSIPLILRPQAWLHRRHYGEVLSPIRWWGRIPLVFYLVSMFVGYLERKRSPLDPVLRSLVSARVAQLCLCEFCIDITNMKAGGTQRRQR
;
A
#
# COMPACT_ATOMS: atom_id res chain seq x y z
N MET A 1 -14.54 7.77 -11.18
CA MET A 1 -15.12 6.59 -11.87
C MET A 1 -15.34 5.48 -10.86
N SER A 2 -16.54 5.38 -10.29
CA SER A 2 -16.87 4.35 -9.28
C SER A 2 -17.49 3.12 -9.96
N LEU A 3 -16.66 2.18 -10.41
CA LEU A 3 -17.13 0.82 -10.67
C LEU A 3 -17.53 0.15 -9.35
N PRO A 4 -18.56 -0.71 -9.34
CA PRO A 4 -18.94 -1.43 -8.12
C PRO A 4 -17.81 -2.37 -7.67
N PRO A 5 -17.45 -2.40 -6.37
CA PRO A 5 -16.42 -3.29 -5.87
C PRO A 5 -16.85 -4.75 -6.08
N LEU A 6 -15.91 -5.62 -6.47
CA LEU A 6 -16.21 -7.03 -6.69
C LEU A 6 -16.71 -7.66 -5.39
N LYS A 7 -17.85 -8.37 -5.49
CA LYS A 7 -18.54 -9.01 -4.36
C LYS A 7 -17.76 -10.20 -3.77
N SER A 8 -16.83 -10.78 -4.54
CA SER A 8 -16.00 -11.92 -4.14
C SER A 8 -14.52 -11.65 -4.42
N ILE A 9 -13.68 -11.93 -3.42
CA ILE A 9 -12.22 -11.89 -3.53
C ILE A 9 -11.78 -13.24 -4.10
N PRO A 10 -11.02 -13.30 -5.21
CA PRO A 10 -10.54 -14.57 -5.75
C PRO A 10 -9.61 -15.27 -4.75
N LEU A 11 -9.66 -16.60 -4.72
CA LEU A 11 -8.91 -17.44 -3.79
C LEU A 11 -7.39 -17.14 -3.78
N ILE A 12 -6.84 -16.77 -4.93
CA ILE A 12 -5.44 -16.38 -5.13
C ILE A 12 -5.02 -15.13 -4.35
N LEU A 13 -5.95 -14.20 -4.06
CA LEU A 13 -5.65 -13.02 -3.23
C LEU A 13 -5.77 -13.27 -1.73
N ARG A 14 -6.25 -14.45 -1.27
CA ARG A 14 -6.38 -14.74 0.17
C ARG A 14 -5.07 -14.63 0.96
N PRO A 15 -3.91 -15.16 0.50
CA PRO A 15 -2.66 -14.98 1.24
C PRO A 15 -2.24 -13.51 1.32
N GLN A 16 -2.46 -12.73 0.26
CA GLN A 16 -2.13 -11.31 0.28
C GLN A 16 -3.11 -10.50 1.15
N ALA A 17 -4.41 -10.81 1.09
CA ALA A 17 -5.42 -10.21 1.95
C ALA A 17 -5.17 -10.53 3.43
N TRP A 18 -4.67 -11.73 3.75
CA TRP A 18 -4.24 -12.09 5.09
C TRP A 18 -3.01 -11.29 5.54
N LEU A 19 -2.00 -11.16 4.67
CA LEU A 19 -0.81 -10.35 4.96
C LEU A 19 -1.15 -8.87 5.15
N HIS A 20 -2.04 -8.32 4.31
CA HIS A 20 -2.55 -6.96 4.45
C HIS A 20 -3.33 -6.77 5.74
N ARG A 21 -4.21 -7.71 6.09
CA ARG A 21 -4.93 -7.69 7.37
C ARG A 21 -3.97 -7.71 8.55
N ARG A 22 -2.84 -8.41 8.44
CA ARG A 22 -1.80 -8.42 9.48
C ARG A 22 -1.00 -7.10 9.56
N HIS A 23 -0.70 -6.49 8.42
CA HIS A 23 0.10 -5.25 8.37
C HIS A 23 -0.70 -3.98 8.64
N TYR A 24 -1.97 -3.93 8.21
CA TYR A 24 -2.82 -2.74 8.24
C TYR A 24 -4.11 -2.92 9.05
N GLY A 25 -4.38 -4.11 9.61
CA GLY A 25 -5.56 -4.39 10.43
C GLY A 25 -6.85 -4.66 9.63
N GLU A 26 -6.98 -4.09 8.43
CA GLU A 26 -8.16 -4.24 7.58
C GLU A 26 -7.79 -4.61 6.13
N VAL A 27 -8.73 -5.27 5.43
CA VAL A 27 -8.59 -5.54 3.99
C VAL A 27 -8.88 -4.25 3.24
N LEU A 28 -7.81 -3.53 2.89
CA LEU A 28 -7.87 -2.29 2.12
C LEU A 28 -8.79 -2.41 0.90
N SER A 29 -9.63 -1.39 0.69
CA SER A 29 -10.53 -1.25 -0.47
C SER A 29 -9.89 -1.67 -1.81
N PRO A 30 -8.65 -1.29 -2.15
CA PRO A 30 -8.00 -1.70 -3.39
C PRO A 30 -7.92 -3.20 -3.61
N ILE A 31 -7.78 -4.03 -2.57
CA ILE A 31 -7.75 -5.49 -2.76
C ILE A 31 -9.06 -6.00 -3.39
N ARG A 32 -10.19 -5.36 -3.10
CA ARG A 32 -11.49 -5.67 -3.72
C ARG A 32 -11.55 -5.21 -5.18
N TRP A 33 -10.91 -4.10 -5.50
CA TRP A 33 -10.82 -3.57 -6.87
C TRP A 33 -9.85 -4.38 -7.75
N TRP A 34 -8.67 -4.72 -7.21
CA TRP A 34 -7.63 -5.52 -7.84
C TRP A 34 -7.99 -7.01 -7.96
N GLY A 35 -9.11 -7.45 -7.38
CA GLY A 35 -9.62 -8.82 -7.53
C GLY A 35 -9.86 -9.25 -8.98
N ARG A 36 -9.99 -8.31 -9.91
CA ARG A 36 -10.16 -8.59 -11.35
C ARG A 36 -8.85 -8.86 -12.07
N ILE A 37 -7.71 -8.37 -11.55
CA ILE A 37 -6.37 -8.53 -12.15
C ILE A 37 -5.35 -8.86 -11.05
N PRO A 38 -5.37 -10.09 -10.51
CA PRO A 38 -4.57 -10.46 -9.34
C PRO A 38 -3.06 -10.44 -9.59
N LEU A 39 -2.63 -10.79 -10.80
CA LEU A 39 -1.22 -10.94 -11.15
C LEU A 39 -0.49 -9.58 -11.19
N VAL A 40 -1.13 -8.56 -11.76
CA VAL A 40 -0.57 -7.19 -11.79
C VAL A 40 -0.47 -6.63 -10.38
N PHE A 41 -1.45 -6.88 -9.51
CA PHE A 41 -1.37 -6.47 -8.11
C PHE A 41 -0.17 -7.09 -7.38
N TYR A 42 0.12 -8.37 -7.64
CA TYR A 42 1.30 -9.05 -7.12
C TYR A 42 2.60 -8.40 -7.62
N LEU A 43 2.71 -8.15 -8.93
CA LEU A 43 3.88 -7.51 -9.53
C LEU A 43 4.12 -6.10 -8.96
N VAL A 44 3.08 -5.28 -8.85
CA VAL A 44 3.17 -3.94 -8.27
C VAL A 44 3.57 -4.01 -6.79
N SER A 45 2.98 -4.92 -6.02
CA SER A 45 3.32 -5.10 -4.60
C SER A 45 4.77 -5.55 -4.41
N MET A 46 5.26 -6.47 -5.25
CA MET A 46 6.67 -6.88 -5.29
C MET A 46 7.58 -5.71 -5.65
N PHE A 47 7.21 -4.91 -6.65
CA PHE A 47 7.99 -3.76 -7.09
C PHE A 47 8.10 -2.70 -5.99
N VAL A 48 6.98 -2.36 -5.33
CA VAL A 48 6.98 -1.43 -4.19
C VAL A 48 7.80 -1.99 -3.04
N GLY A 49 7.67 -3.29 -2.72
CA GLY A 49 8.48 -3.94 -1.69
C GLY A 49 9.98 -3.96 -2.00
N TYR A 50 10.33 -4.11 -3.28
CA TYR A 50 11.71 -4.02 -3.75
C TYR A 50 12.27 -2.59 -3.62
N LEU A 51 11.47 -1.58 -3.96
CA LEU A 51 11.84 -0.18 -3.74
C LEU A 51 12.00 0.12 -2.25
N GLU A 52 11.08 -0.37 -1.40
CA GLU A 52 11.07 -0.22 0.07
C GLU A 52 12.11 -1.09 0.79
N ARG A 53 13.01 -1.75 0.05
CA ARG A 53 14.03 -2.62 0.64
C ARG A 53 14.91 -1.83 1.62
N LYS A 54 15.10 -2.41 2.82
CA LYS A 54 15.97 -1.88 3.91
C LYS A 54 17.44 -1.70 3.53
N ARG A 55 17.89 -2.19 2.37
CA ARG A 55 19.26 -2.00 1.85
C ARG A 55 19.44 -0.68 1.10
N SER A 56 18.37 0.09 0.86
CA SER A 56 18.49 1.39 0.23
C SER A 56 19.23 2.36 1.19
N PRO A 57 20.24 3.10 0.71
CA PRO A 57 21.01 4.04 1.54
C PRO A 57 20.23 5.31 1.92
N LEU A 58 18.94 5.39 1.58
CA LEU A 58 18.09 6.54 1.88
C LEU A 58 17.51 6.42 3.29
N ASP A 59 17.53 7.55 4.00
CA ASP A 59 16.91 7.66 5.32
C ASP A 59 15.40 7.32 5.25
N PRO A 60 14.89 6.48 6.17
CA PRO A 60 13.49 6.05 6.17
C PRO A 60 12.49 7.21 6.28
N VAL A 61 12.88 8.34 6.88
CA VAL A 61 12.02 9.53 6.96
C VAL A 61 11.92 10.20 5.60
N LEU A 62 13.04 10.43 4.92
CA LEU A 62 13.05 11.01 3.57
C LEU A 62 12.18 10.19 2.61
N ARG A 63 12.26 8.87 2.73
CA ARG A 63 11.47 7.95 1.92
C ARG A 63 9.96 8.16 2.12
N SER A 64 9.52 8.25 3.37
CA SER A 64 8.10 8.49 3.68
C SER A 64 7.62 9.85 3.18
N LEU A 65 8.46 10.89 3.26
CA LEU A 65 8.15 12.24 2.78
C LEU A 65 8.06 12.31 1.25
N VAL A 66 8.97 11.63 0.55
CA VAL A 66 8.92 11.54 -0.93
C VAL A 66 7.66 10.80 -1.37
N SER A 67 7.30 9.68 -0.74
CA SER A 67 6.05 8.98 -1.04
C SER A 67 4.82 9.86 -0.79
N ALA A 68 4.81 10.66 0.28
CA ALA A 68 3.71 11.57 0.58
C ALA A 68 3.60 12.66 -0.49
N ARG A 69 4.73 13.23 -0.91
CA ARG A 69 4.77 14.28 -1.93
C ARG A 69 4.33 13.76 -3.29
N VAL A 70 4.77 12.58 -3.69
CA VAL A 70 4.34 11.96 -4.96
C VAL A 70 2.83 11.67 -4.92
N ALA A 71 2.30 11.18 -3.79
CA ALA A 71 0.87 10.94 -3.63
C ALA A 71 0.03 12.23 -3.78
N GLN A 72 0.52 13.35 -3.24
CA GLN A 72 -0.08 14.68 -3.41
C GLN A 72 -0.04 15.15 -4.87
N LEU A 73 1.10 14.99 -5.55
CA LEU A 73 1.26 15.38 -6.95
C LEU A 73 0.35 14.57 -7.88
N CYS A 74 0.17 13.28 -7.59
CA CYS A 74 -0.75 12.41 -8.32
C CYS A 74 -2.21 12.55 -7.89
N LEU A 75 -2.51 13.41 -6.89
CA LEU A 75 -3.86 13.61 -6.32
C LEU A 75 -4.55 12.27 -5.97
N CYS A 76 -3.78 11.31 -5.46
CA CYS A 76 -4.29 9.99 -5.14
C CYS A 76 -4.61 9.88 -3.64
N GLU A 77 -5.89 10.04 -3.29
CA GLU A 77 -6.39 10.01 -1.90
C GLU A 77 -5.97 8.73 -1.16
N PHE A 78 -6.05 7.59 -1.84
CA PHE A 78 -5.63 6.30 -1.28
C PHE A 78 -4.13 6.25 -0.95
N CYS A 79 -3.28 6.81 -1.83
CA CYS A 79 -1.83 6.84 -1.59
C CYS A 79 -1.47 7.82 -0.46
N ILE A 80 -2.24 8.90 -0.30
CA ILE A 80 -2.10 9.85 0.80
C ILE A 80 -2.43 9.15 2.12
N ASP A 81 -3.53 8.40 2.19
CA ASP A 81 -3.96 7.68 3.39
C ASP A 81 -2.94 6.63 3.86
N ILE A 82 -2.47 5.77 2.95
CA ILE A 82 -1.43 4.78 3.28
C ILE A 82 -0.16 5.46 3.79
N THR A 83 0.24 6.55 3.14
CA THR A 83 1.48 7.23 3.52
C THR A 83 1.35 7.89 4.88
N ASN A 84 0.20 8.51 5.19
CA ASN A 84 -0.09 9.05 6.51
C ASN A 84 -0.08 7.96 7.60
N MET A 85 -0.64 6.78 7.32
CA MET A 85 -0.56 5.63 8.23
C MET A 85 0.88 5.18 8.47
N LYS A 86 1.71 5.11 7.43
CA LYS A 86 3.13 4.74 7.54
C LYS A 86 3.96 5.82 8.28
N ALA A 87 3.76 7.09 7.94
CA ALA A 87 4.49 8.21 8.54
C ALA A 87 4.13 8.39 10.03
N GLY A 88 2.85 8.25 10.39
CA GLY A 88 2.39 8.32 11.78
C GLY A 88 2.99 7.23 12.67
N GLY A 89 3.26 6.04 12.12
CA GLY A 89 3.97 4.97 12.81
C GLY A 89 5.47 5.25 13.03
N THR A 90 6.13 5.90 12.06
CA THR A 90 7.53 6.31 12.17
C THR A 90 7.72 7.46 13.17
N GLN A 91 6.78 8.41 13.21
CA GLN A 91 6.83 9.56 14.13
C GLN A 91 6.73 9.15 15.61
N ARG A 92 6.01 8.05 15.90
CA ARG A 92 5.93 7.47 17.26
C ARG A 92 7.20 6.77 17.73
N ARG A 93 8.13 6.44 16.84
CA ARG A 93 9.37 5.70 17.16
C ARG A 93 10.59 6.62 17.32
N GLN A 94 10.44 7.91 17.02
CA GLN A 94 11.47 8.95 17.19
C GLN A 94 11.20 9.90 18.39
N ARG A 95 10.15 9.65 19.18
CA ARG A 95 9.90 10.32 20.46
C ARG A 95 10.16 9.37 21.62
#